data_AF-A0A946I120-F1
#
_entry.id   AF-A0A946I120-F1
#
_cell.length_a   1.000
_cell.length_b   1.000
_cell.length_c   1.000
_cell.angle_alpha   90.00
_cell.angle_beta   90.00
_cell.angle_gamma   90.00
#
_symmetry.space_group_name_H-M   'P 1'
#
loop_
_entity.id
_entity.type
_entity.pdbx_description
1 polymer ?
#
loop_
_entity_poly.entity_id
_entity_poly.type
_entity_poly.pdbx_seq_one_letter_code
_entity_poly.pdbx_strand_id
1 'polypeptide(L)'
;MSKPNFKKCLVGTFLTFLLLTGCDGGEPEMLSLCERLVPGMEAAGAEIEIGTHGAIGTKKNILSINYKARIKTSPWEAHWLACHFSGGGLFEDPLHIETLVTDRLGKVSPVRMFLLERYWLKTAKK
;
A
#
# COMPACT_ATOMS: atom_id res chain seq x y z
N MET A 1 31.24 -12.94 11.75
CA MET A 1 31.54 -11.69 12.47
C MET A 1 32.19 -10.71 11.49
N SER A 2 31.69 -9.47 11.38
CA SER A 2 32.17 -8.32 10.56
C SER A 2 32.09 -8.45 9.02
N LYS A 3 31.62 -7.49 8.20
CA LYS A 3 30.96 -6.16 8.27
C LYS A 3 30.55 -5.83 6.81
N PRO A 4 29.40 -5.20 6.50
CA PRO A 4 29.07 -4.77 5.13
C PRO A 4 29.79 -3.47 4.77
N ASN A 5 30.40 -3.42 3.57
CA ASN A 5 31.10 -2.24 3.05
C ASN A 5 30.15 -1.40 2.18
N PHE A 6 29.81 -0.22 2.69
CA PHE A 6 29.04 0.82 2.01
C PHE A 6 29.97 1.59 1.06
N LYS A 7 29.94 1.30 -0.25
CA LYS A 7 30.69 2.07 -1.25
C LYS A 7 29.77 3.04 -2.01
N LYS A 8 29.81 4.27 -1.51
CA LYS A 8 29.78 5.59 -2.18
C LYS A 8 29.38 5.57 -3.67
N CYS A 9 28.24 6.19 -3.96
CA CYS A 9 27.93 6.76 -5.27
C CYS A 9 28.79 8.02 -5.49
N LEU A 10 29.65 8.04 -6.52
CA LEU A 10 30.15 9.29 -7.08
C LEU A 10 30.55 9.10 -8.56
N VAL A 11 29.76 9.74 -9.42
CA VAL A 11 30.10 10.51 -10.64
C VAL A 11 30.95 9.84 -11.72
N GLY A 12 30.40 9.77 -12.92
CA GLY A 12 31.16 9.52 -14.15
C GLY A 12 30.27 9.51 -15.39
N THR A 13 30.01 10.70 -15.95
CA THR A 13 29.36 10.94 -17.25
C THR A 13 30.04 10.15 -18.36
N PHE A 14 29.37 9.13 -18.93
CA PHE A 14 29.56 8.77 -20.34
C PHE A 14 28.32 8.10 -20.90
N LEU A 15 27.88 8.66 -22.01
CA LEU A 15 26.77 8.31 -22.87
C LEU A 15 26.70 6.78 -23.15
N THR A 16 25.84 6.05 -22.45
CA THR A 16 25.25 4.82 -22.97
C THR A 16 23.82 4.74 -22.48
N PHE A 17 22.94 5.11 -23.40
CA PHE A 17 21.50 5.06 -23.35
C PHE A 17 21.06 3.59 -23.29
N LEU A 18 21.14 2.98 -22.11
CA LEU A 18 20.46 1.71 -21.80
C LEU A 18 19.68 1.91 -20.49
N LEU A 19 18.64 2.73 -20.60
CA LEU A 19 17.55 2.85 -19.63
C LEU A 19 16.80 1.53 -19.54
N LEU A 20 17.42 0.55 -18.87
CA LEU A 20 16.75 -0.62 -18.31
C LEU A 20 16.87 -0.55 -16.79
N THR A 21 16.68 0.64 -16.22
CA THR A 21 16.06 0.72 -14.91
C THR A 21 14.59 0.38 -15.12
N GLY A 22 14.28 -0.91 -15.17
CA GLY A 22 12.93 -1.41 -14.91
C GLY A 22 12.59 -1.02 -13.47
N CYS A 23 12.18 0.24 -13.28
CA CYS A 23 11.42 0.64 -12.12
C CYS A 23 10.10 -0.11 -12.29
N ASP A 24 9.98 -1.21 -11.57
CA ASP A 24 8.78 -2.06 -11.48
C ASP A 24 7.59 -1.15 -11.12
N GLY A 25 6.88 -0.67 -12.13
CA GLY A 25 6.00 0.51 -12.03
C GLY A 25 4.74 0.30 -11.19
N GLY A 26 4.48 -0.94 -10.77
CA GLY A 26 3.27 -1.28 -10.01
C GLY A 26 3.33 -0.96 -8.52
N GLU A 27 4.52 -0.96 -7.89
CA GLU A 27 4.61 -0.84 -6.43
C GLU A 27 4.12 0.53 -5.89
N PRO A 28 4.47 1.68 -6.51
CA PRO A 28 3.97 2.98 -6.08
C PRO A 28 2.45 3.13 -6.29
N GLU A 29 1.91 2.56 -7.36
CA GLU A 29 0.48 2.62 -7.69
C GLU A 29 -0.35 1.75 -6.75
N MET A 30 0.10 0.52 -6.48
CA MET A 30 -0.49 -0.37 -5.48
C MET A 30 -0.47 0.28 -4.09
N LEU A 31 0.64 0.92 -3.72
CA LEU A 31 0.74 1.63 -2.45
C LEU A 31 -0.27 2.78 -2.35
N SER A 32 -0.32 3.63 -3.37
CA SER A 32 -1.29 4.73 -3.44
C SER A 32 -2.73 4.23 -3.33
N LEU A 33 -3.05 3.13 -4.00
CA LEU A 33 -4.38 2.54 -3.93
C LEU A 33 -4.68 1.96 -2.55
N CYS A 34 -3.69 1.34 -1.90
CA CYS A 34 -3.82 0.81 -0.56
C CYS A 34 -4.02 1.92 0.50
N GLU A 35 -3.27 3.01 0.41
CA GLU A 35 -3.43 4.18 1.30
C GLU A 35 -4.83 4.81 1.17
N ARG A 36 -5.38 4.85 -0.05
CA ARG A 36 -6.75 5.36 -0.30
C ARG A 36 -7.83 4.53 0.38
N LEU A 37 -7.57 3.29 0.78
CA LEU A 37 -8.52 2.48 1.55
C LEU A 37 -8.58 2.88 3.03
N VAL A 38 -7.51 3.45 3.59
CA VAL A 38 -7.42 3.78 5.02
C VAL A 38 -8.62 4.60 5.51
N PRO A 39 -9.01 5.71 4.85
CA PRO A 39 -10.15 6.48 5.36
C PRO A 39 -11.50 5.79 5.15
N GLY A 40 -11.60 4.81 4.23
CA GLY A 40 -12.80 3.98 4.05
C GLY A 40 -12.97 2.92 5.15
N MET A 41 -11.93 2.69 5.96
CA MET A 41 -11.97 1.78 7.11
C MET A 41 -12.38 2.47 8.41
N GLU A 42 -12.40 3.80 8.43
CA GLU A 42 -12.70 4.59 9.63
C GLU A 42 -14.11 5.19 9.61
N ALA A 43 -14.57 5.59 10.80
CA ALA A 43 -15.80 6.34 10.93
C ALA A 43 -15.69 7.70 10.23
N ALA A 44 -16.82 8.21 9.72
CA ALA A 44 -16.85 9.54 9.12
C ALA A 44 -16.39 10.61 10.12
N GLY A 45 -15.45 11.46 9.69
CA GLY A 45 -14.86 12.52 10.53
C GLY A 45 -13.73 12.04 11.44
N ALA A 46 -13.22 10.82 11.28
CA ALA A 46 -11.99 10.39 11.92
C ALA A 46 -10.79 11.18 11.39
N GLU A 47 -9.91 11.57 12.30
CA GLU A 47 -8.57 12.08 11.97
C GLU A 47 -7.64 10.88 11.78
N ILE A 48 -6.79 10.92 10.74
CA ILE A 48 -5.93 9.81 10.33
C ILE A 48 -4.50 10.32 10.15
N GLU A 49 -3.54 9.60 10.72
CA GLU A 49 -2.11 9.78 10.50
C GLU A 49 -1.54 8.52 9.86
N ILE A 50 -1.10 8.60 8.60
CA ILE A 50 -0.42 7.49 7.93
C ILE A 50 0.99 7.34 8.52
N GLY A 51 1.31 6.13 8.94
CA GLY A 51 2.61 5.76 9.48
C GLY A 51 3.47 5.05 8.45
N THR A 52 4.10 3.94 8.85
CA THR A 52 4.98 3.16 7.97
C THR A 52 4.18 2.27 7.03
N HIS A 53 4.64 2.16 5.79
CA HIS A 53 4.11 1.22 4.81
C HIS A 53 5.22 0.36 4.19
N GLY A 54 4.84 -0.77 3.59
CA GLY A 54 5.77 -1.59 2.81
C GLY A 54 5.25 -2.99 2.49
N ALA A 55 6.01 -3.70 1.67
CA ALA A 55 5.70 -5.08 1.31
C ALA A 55 5.81 -6.04 2.52
N ILE A 56 4.93 -7.03 2.58
CA ILE A 56 4.98 -8.07 3.61
C ILE A 56 5.85 -9.24 3.12
N GLY A 57 7.00 -9.43 3.77
CA GLY A 57 7.94 -10.51 3.45
C GLY A 57 8.59 -10.30 2.08
N THR A 58 8.67 -11.36 1.27
CA THR A 58 9.23 -11.31 -0.10
C THR A 58 8.17 -11.04 -1.18
N LYS A 59 6.90 -10.86 -0.80
CA LYS A 59 5.78 -10.72 -1.72
C LYS A 59 5.50 -9.24 -2.00
N LYS A 60 5.87 -8.76 -3.18
CA LYS A 60 5.67 -7.35 -3.61
C LYS A 60 4.21 -6.96 -3.82
N ASN A 61 3.33 -7.93 -4.06
CA ASN A 61 1.89 -7.71 -4.28
C ASN A 61 1.08 -7.68 -2.97
N ILE A 62 1.73 -7.77 -1.80
CA ILE A 62 1.08 -7.65 -0.51
C ILE A 62 1.69 -6.47 0.23
N LEU A 63 0.92 -5.39 0.39
CA LEU A 63 1.37 -4.16 1.03
C LEU A 63 0.66 -3.96 2.37
N SER A 64 1.41 -3.62 3.40
CA SER A 64 0.88 -3.22 4.71
C SER A 64 0.97 -1.71 4.88
N ILE A 65 -0.07 -1.11 5.47
CA ILE A 65 -0.09 0.27 5.95
C ILE A 65 -0.33 0.23 7.46
N ASN A 66 0.60 0.80 8.22
CA ASN A 66 0.39 1.13 9.63
C ASN A 66 -0.07 2.59 9.71
N TYR A 67 -1.09 2.86 10.51
CA TYR A 67 -1.62 4.21 10.69
C TYR A 67 -2.18 4.39 12.09
N LYS A 68 -2.50 5.64 12.44
CA LYS A 68 -3.27 5.96 13.65
C LYS A 68 -4.57 6.65 13.27
N ALA A 69 -5.62 6.39 14.03
CA ALA A 69 -6.89 7.08 13.88
C ALA A 69 -7.45 7.54 15.23
N ARG A 70 -8.23 8.62 15.23
CA ARG A 70 -9.02 9.06 16.37
C ARG A 70 -10.31 9.75 15.94
N ILE A 71 -11.28 9.82 16.83
CA ILE A 71 -12.52 10.57 16.65
C ILE A 71 -12.54 11.71 17.66
N LYS A 72 -12.49 12.95 17.16
CA LYS A 72 -12.49 14.17 18.00
C LYS A 72 -11.38 14.10 19.06
N THR A 73 -11.74 14.15 20.34
CA THR A 73 -10.82 14.14 21.48
C THR A 73 -10.50 12.74 21.99
N SER A 74 -10.89 11.67 21.27
CA SER A 74 -10.50 10.31 21.67
C SER A 74 -8.98 10.14 21.59
N PRO A 75 -8.40 9.21 22.36
CA PRO A 75 -7.02 8.80 22.17
C PRO A 75 -6.77 8.34 20.73
N TRP A 76 -5.52 8.50 20.28
CA TRP A 76 -5.05 7.90 19.04
C TRP A 76 -4.92 6.39 19.20
N GLU A 77 -5.56 5.64 18.32
CA GLU A 77 -5.45 4.18 18.25
C GLU A 77 -4.60 3.80 17.04
N ALA A 78 -3.69 2.85 17.24
CA ALA A 78 -2.83 2.34 16.17
C ALA A 78 -3.52 1.17 15.46
N HIS A 79 -3.48 1.19 14.15
CA HIS A 79 -4.11 0.21 13.27
C HIS A 79 -3.17 -0.22 12.16
N TRP A 80 -3.46 -1.38 11.59
CA TRP A 80 -2.84 -1.81 10.34
C TRP A 80 -3.87 -2.42 9.39
N LEU A 81 -3.62 -2.23 8.10
CA LEU A 81 -4.29 -2.96 7.04
C LEU A 81 -3.28 -3.52 6.05
N ALA A 82 -3.61 -4.65 5.44
CA ALA A 82 -2.83 -5.29 4.40
C ALA A 82 -3.67 -5.48 3.14
N CYS A 83 -3.25 -4.85 2.04
CA CYS A 83 -3.85 -5.01 0.73
C CYS A 83 -3.13 -6.12 -0.03
N HIS A 84 -3.90 -7.10 -0.50
CA HIS A 84 -3.40 -8.17 -1.36
C HIS A 84 -3.86 -7.86 -2.78
N PHE A 85 -2.90 -7.55 -3.63
CA PHE A 85 -3.12 -7.32 -5.04
C PHE A 85 -2.93 -8.62 -5.81
N SER A 86 -3.62 -8.71 -6.94
CA SER A 86 -3.41 -9.81 -7.90
C SER A 86 -1.93 -9.88 -8.35
N GLY A 87 -1.23 -8.74 -8.35
CA GLY A 87 0.19 -8.61 -8.65
C GLY A 87 0.50 -8.67 -10.16
N GLY A 88 1.78 -8.48 -10.51
CA GLY A 88 2.26 -8.66 -11.89
C GLY A 88 2.39 -10.14 -12.25
N GLY A 89 1.77 -10.57 -13.35
CA GLY A 89 1.72 -11.97 -13.79
C GLY A 89 0.76 -12.14 -14.98
N LEU A 90 0.14 -13.32 -15.13
CA LEU A 90 -0.89 -13.59 -16.16
C LEU A 90 -2.25 -12.90 -15.88
N PHE A 91 -2.34 -12.08 -14.83
CA PHE A 91 -3.57 -11.40 -14.43
C PHE A 91 -3.74 -10.09 -15.21
N GLU A 92 -4.96 -9.83 -15.70
CA GLU A 92 -5.27 -8.68 -16.58
C GLU A 92 -5.18 -7.31 -15.86
N ASP A 93 -5.31 -7.27 -14.54
CA ASP A 93 -5.26 -6.03 -13.75
C ASP A 93 -4.39 -6.18 -12.48
N PRO A 94 -3.12 -5.72 -12.50
CA PRO A 94 -2.23 -5.82 -11.34
C PRO A 94 -2.67 -4.93 -10.17
N LEU A 95 -3.56 -3.96 -10.40
CA LEU A 95 -4.09 -3.05 -9.36
C LEU A 95 -5.38 -3.58 -8.73
N HIS A 96 -5.90 -4.73 -9.17
CA HIS A 96 -7.06 -5.35 -8.55
C HIS A 96 -6.71 -5.88 -7.16
N ILE A 97 -7.47 -5.47 -6.15
CA ILE A 97 -7.34 -5.89 -4.75
C ILE A 97 -8.17 -7.14 -4.54
N GLU A 98 -7.51 -8.30 -4.45
CA GLU A 98 -8.18 -9.59 -4.22
C GLU A 98 -8.74 -9.70 -2.80
N THR A 99 -8.01 -9.15 -1.83
CA THR A 99 -8.44 -9.16 -0.43
C THR A 99 -7.79 -8.05 0.38
N LEU A 100 -8.50 -7.63 1.41
CA LEU A 100 -8.03 -6.71 2.44
C LEU A 100 -8.05 -7.45 3.78
N VAL A 101 -6.99 -7.30 4.57
CA VAL A 101 -6.91 -7.85 5.93
C VAL A 101 -6.63 -6.70 6.89
N THR A 102 -7.33 -6.64 8.01
CA THR A 102 -7.09 -5.60 9.04
C THR A 102 -6.95 -6.20 10.43
N ASP A 103 -6.37 -5.43 11.33
CA ASP A 103 -6.29 -5.74 12.76
C ASP A 103 -7.68 -5.93 13.40
N ARG A 104 -8.65 -5.08 13.05
CA ARG A 104 -9.98 -5.07 13.68
C ARG A 104 -10.96 -6.10 13.12
N LEU A 105 -10.87 -6.40 11.83
CA LEU A 105 -11.85 -7.24 11.13
C LEU A 105 -11.26 -8.59 10.70
N GLY A 106 -9.95 -8.78 10.79
CA GLY A 106 -9.27 -9.85 10.08
C GLY A 106 -9.49 -9.69 8.58
N LYS A 107 -9.76 -10.79 7.88
CA LYS A 107 -10.06 -10.75 6.44
C LYS A 107 -11.39 -10.05 6.19
N VAL A 108 -11.36 -8.98 5.38
CA VAL A 108 -12.56 -8.27 4.96
C VAL A 108 -13.43 -9.17 4.08
N SER A 109 -14.73 -9.22 4.36
CA SER A 109 -15.65 -10.08 3.63
C SER A 109 -15.79 -9.65 2.16
N PRO A 110 -16.13 -10.59 1.24
CA PRO A 110 -16.31 -10.26 -0.18
C PRO A 110 -17.35 -9.15 -0.42
N VAL A 111 -18.44 -9.15 0.35
CA VAL A 111 -19.48 -8.11 0.27
C VAL A 111 -18.92 -6.75 0.65
N ARG A 112 -18.16 -6.66 1.74
CA ARG A 112 -17.55 -5.39 2.17
C ARG A 112 -16.47 -4.92 1.19
N MET A 113 -15.69 -5.85 0.62
CA MET A 113 -14.72 -5.53 -0.43
C MET A 113 -15.43 -4.95 -1.67
N PHE A 114 -16.50 -5.58 -2.14
CA PHE A 114 -17.31 -5.08 -3.25
C PHE A 114 -17.83 -3.65 -3.00
N LEU A 115 -18.30 -3.36 -1.78
CA LEU A 115 -18.77 -2.01 -1.42
C LEU A 115 -17.63 -0.99 -1.42
N LEU A 116 -16.46 -1.35 -0.87
CA LEU A 116 -15.27 -0.49 -0.89
C LEU A 116 -14.84 -0.18 -2.33
N GLU A 117 -14.74 -1.18 -3.20
CA GLU A 117 -14.37 -0.95 -4.60
C GLU A 117 -15.40 -0.09 -5.33
N ARG A 118 -16.69 -0.41 -5.17
CA ARG A 118 -17.76 0.21 -5.96
C ARG A 118 -18.03 1.65 -5.56
N TYR A 119 -17.98 1.95 -4.26
CA TYR A 119 -18.44 3.22 -3.71
C TYR A 119 -17.34 4.07 -3.10
N TRP A 120 -16.23 3.47 -2.67
CA TRP A 120 -15.11 4.21 -2.09
C TRP A 120 -14.02 4.49 -3.14
N LEU A 121 -13.42 3.45 -3.72
CA LEU A 121 -12.28 3.62 -4.63
C LEU A 121 -12.65 4.26 -5.97
N LYS A 122 -13.86 4.01 -6.49
CA LYS A 122 -14.36 4.64 -7.72
C LYS A 122 -14.72 6.11 -7.55
N THR A 123 -15.13 6.54 -6.35
CA THR A 123 -15.49 7.95 -6.08
C THR A 123 -14.28 8.78 -5.66
N ALA A 124 -13.25 8.14 -5.11
CA ALA A 124 -11.99 8.78 -4.72
C ALA A 124 -11.02 9.05 -5.89
N LYS A 125 -11.39 8.82 -7.16
CA LYS A 125 -10.63 9.28 -8.33
C LYS A 125 -10.97 10.76 -8.55
N LYS A 126 -10.09 11.67 -8.13
CA LYS A 126 -10.12 13.09 -8.50
C LYS A 126 -8.74 13.50 -8.99
#